data_AF-A0A9P0P095-F1
#
_entry.id   AF-A0A9P0P095-F1
#
_cell.length_a   1.000
_cell.length_b   1.000
_cell.length_c   1.000
_cell.angle_alpha   90.00
_cell.angle_beta   90.00
_cell.angle_gamma   90.00
#
_symmetry.space_group_name_H-M   'P 1'
#
loop_
_entity.id
_entity.type
_entity.pdbx_description
1 polymer ?
#
loop_
_entity_poly.entity_id
_entity_poly.type
_entity_poly.pdbx_seq_one_letter_code
_entity_poly.pdbx_strand_id
1 'polypeptide(L)'
;MMSILLQDNEKNRTMLGEMDGIDTLLQQLAFYKRHDPASAEEHEYMENLFNCLCSALMVVPNRDKFLKGEGLQLMNLMLREKKTSRNGSLKVLDYAMSGPYGKDNCNKFVDILGLRTIFPLFMKTPKKNRRKVLSTEEHEEHVCSIIASMLRNCKGSQRQRLISKFTENDHEKVDRLLELHFKYLEKDAEKEGRPRTSVTEENFTAVRNMLDELESDIPTDRGDLTPSCTSNSFHSA
;
A
#
# COMPACT_ATOMS: atom_id res chain seq x y z
N MET A 1 13.90 -13.64 -20.18
CA MET A 1 13.12 -14.09 -21.37
C MET A 1 11.62 -14.14 -21.08
N MET A 2 11.15 -14.78 -20.00
CA MET A 2 9.73 -14.75 -19.63
C MET A 2 9.18 -13.34 -19.35
N SER A 3 9.97 -12.47 -18.72
CA SER A 3 9.62 -11.06 -18.46
C SER A 3 9.33 -10.29 -19.74
N ILE A 4 10.12 -10.54 -20.80
CA ILE A 4 9.96 -9.91 -22.12
C ILE A 4 8.70 -10.44 -22.82
N LEU A 5 8.40 -11.73 -22.71
CA LEU A 5 7.20 -12.32 -23.31
C LEU A 5 5.89 -11.80 -22.69
N LEU A 6 5.92 -11.38 -21.43
CA LEU A 6 4.79 -10.79 -20.72
C LEU A 6 4.73 -9.27 -20.86
N GLN A 7 5.82 -8.63 -21.31
CA GLN A 7 5.84 -7.19 -21.52
C GLN A 7 4.93 -6.86 -22.70
N ASP A 8 3.94 -5.99 -22.45
CA ASP A 8 2.97 -5.48 -23.41
C ASP A 8 2.14 -6.52 -24.20
N ASN A 9 1.97 -7.74 -23.66
CA ASN A 9 1.13 -8.77 -24.26
C ASN A 9 0.08 -9.32 -23.28
N GLU A 10 -1.13 -8.77 -23.36
CA GLU A 10 -2.27 -9.16 -22.52
C GLU A 10 -2.69 -10.63 -22.69
N LYS A 11 -2.58 -11.19 -23.90
CA LYS A 11 -2.91 -12.60 -24.16
C LYS A 11 -1.97 -13.53 -23.39
N ASN A 12 -0.68 -13.22 -23.39
CA ASN A 12 0.32 -14.01 -22.66
C ASN A 12 0.11 -13.92 -21.14
N ARG A 13 -0.28 -12.73 -20.63
CA ARG A 13 -0.61 -12.54 -19.20
C ARG A 13 -1.85 -13.33 -18.78
N THR A 14 -2.85 -13.39 -19.65
CA THR A 14 -4.08 -14.17 -19.42
C THR A 14 -3.77 -15.66 -19.41
N MET A 15 -3.06 -16.15 -20.43
CA MET A 15 -2.65 -17.55 -20.56
C MET A 15 -1.77 -18.01 -19.39
N LEU A 16 -0.83 -17.17 -18.94
CA LEU A 16 -0.04 -17.45 -17.73
C LEU A 16 -0.93 -17.70 -16.51
N GLY A 17 -1.97 -16.89 -16.35
CA GLY A 17 -2.95 -17.07 -15.29
C GLY A 17 -3.70 -18.39 -15.41
N GLU A 18 -4.14 -18.76 -16.61
CA GLU A 18 -4.87 -20.00 -16.90
C GLU A 18 -4.05 -21.27 -16.65
N MET A 19 -2.73 -21.17 -16.74
CA MET A 19 -1.79 -22.27 -16.54
C MET A 19 -1.21 -22.33 -15.11
N ASP A 20 -1.92 -21.82 -14.10
CA ASP A 20 -1.46 -21.73 -12.71
C ASP A 20 -0.06 -21.06 -12.55
N GLY A 21 0.26 -20.16 -13.49
CA GLY A 21 1.55 -19.48 -13.51
C GLY A 21 1.72 -18.51 -12.34
N ILE A 22 0.63 -18.00 -11.77
CA ILE A 22 0.69 -17.14 -10.57
C ILE A 22 1.23 -17.93 -9.38
N ASP A 23 0.69 -19.12 -9.12
CA ASP A 23 1.15 -19.98 -8.02
C ASP A 23 2.59 -20.44 -8.25
N THR A 24 2.94 -20.77 -9.49
CA THR A 24 4.32 -21.09 -9.86
C THR A 24 5.28 -19.93 -9.55
N LEU A 25 4.93 -18.69 -9.95
CA LEU A 25 5.75 -17.51 -9.65
C LEU A 25 5.88 -17.27 -8.14
N LEU A 26 4.78 -17.42 -7.38
CA LEU A 26 4.78 -17.26 -5.92
C LEU A 26 5.66 -18.32 -5.24
N GLN A 27 5.61 -19.58 -5.69
CA GLN A 27 6.45 -20.65 -5.17
C GLN A 27 7.94 -20.39 -5.42
N GLN A 28 8.31 -19.93 -6.62
CA GLN A 28 9.69 -19.57 -6.92
C GLN A 28 10.15 -18.37 -6.07
N LEU A 29 9.32 -17.33 -5.94
CA LEU A 29 9.62 -16.18 -5.09
C LEU A 29 9.72 -16.56 -3.61
N ALA A 30 8.96 -17.57 -3.15
CA ALA A 30 8.97 -18.00 -1.75
C ALA A 30 10.33 -18.49 -1.26
N PHE A 31 11.23 -18.90 -2.15
CA PHE A 31 12.63 -19.18 -1.82
C PHE A 31 13.34 -17.94 -1.25
N TYR A 32 13.10 -16.76 -1.83
CA TYR A 32 13.71 -15.49 -1.45
C TYR A 32 13.04 -14.78 -0.26
N LYS A 33 12.14 -15.47 0.46
CA LYS A 33 11.48 -14.90 1.64
C LYS A 33 12.42 -14.74 2.84
N ARG A 34 13.47 -15.57 2.91
CA ARG A 34 14.48 -15.56 4.00
C ARG A 34 15.92 -15.56 3.51
N HIS A 35 16.13 -15.75 2.21
CA HIS A 35 17.45 -15.87 1.60
C HIS A 35 17.66 -14.74 0.59
N ASP A 36 18.84 -14.13 0.62
CA ASP A 36 19.29 -13.24 -0.45
C ASP A 36 19.88 -14.11 -1.59
N PRO A 37 19.78 -13.69 -2.87
CA PRO A 37 20.40 -14.38 -3.98
C PRO A 37 21.92 -14.45 -3.79
N ALA A 38 22.51 -15.59 -4.16
CA ALA A 38 23.93 -15.88 -3.99
C ALA A 38 24.81 -15.24 -5.08
N SER A 39 24.24 -14.96 -6.26
CA SER A 39 24.96 -14.37 -7.40
C SER A 39 24.18 -13.22 -8.04
N ALA A 40 24.86 -12.43 -8.87
CA ALA A 40 24.21 -11.38 -9.67
C ALA A 40 23.20 -11.95 -10.67
N GLU A 41 23.48 -13.11 -11.24
CA GLU A 41 22.58 -13.84 -12.14
C GLU A 41 21.31 -14.29 -11.42
N GLU A 42 21.45 -14.81 -10.20
CA GLU A 42 20.31 -15.19 -9.36
C GLU A 42 19.50 -13.96 -8.93
N HIS A 43 20.17 -12.84 -8.67
CA HIS A 43 19.49 -11.58 -8.39
C HIS A 43 18.67 -11.10 -9.58
N GLU A 44 19.23 -11.16 -10.80
CA GLU A 44 18.50 -10.83 -12.03
C GLU A 44 17.33 -11.78 -12.28
N TYR A 45 17.52 -13.08 -12.01
CA TYR A 45 16.45 -14.07 -12.08
C TYR A 45 15.29 -13.72 -11.12
N MET A 46 15.60 -13.42 -9.86
CA MET A 46 14.62 -13.00 -8.86
C MET A 46 13.87 -11.73 -9.30
N GLU A 47 14.57 -10.70 -9.78
CA GLU A 47 13.94 -9.47 -10.28
C GLU A 47 13.05 -9.75 -11.52
N ASN A 48 13.48 -10.64 -12.40
CA ASN A 48 12.66 -11.08 -13.54
C ASN A 48 11.37 -11.78 -13.08
N LEU A 49 11.39 -12.58 -12.01
CA LEU A 49 10.18 -13.17 -11.42
C LEU A 49 9.23 -12.10 -10.88
N PHE A 50 9.74 -11.10 -10.15
CA PHE A 50 8.93 -9.97 -9.67
C PHE A 50 8.30 -9.19 -10.83
N ASN A 51 9.07 -8.92 -11.90
CA ASN A 51 8.55 -8.23 -13.08
C ASN A 51 7.49 -9.05 -13.83
N CYS A 52 7.66 -10.38 -13.94
CA CYS A 52 6.63 -11.27 -14.49
C CYS A 52 5.34 -11.19 -13.67
N LEU A 53 5.46 -11.23 -12.34
CA LEU A 53 4.31 -11.17 -11.44
C LEU A 53 3.59 -9.81 -11.52
N CYS A 54 4.33 -8.70 -11.52
CA CYS A 54 3.75 -7.35 -11.71
C CYS A 54 2.99 -7.26 -13.03
N SER A 55 3.60 -7.74 -14.12
CA SER A 55 2.97 -7.77 -15.45
C SER A 55 1.70 -8.62 -15.45
N ALA A 56 1.72 -9.79 -14.82
CA ALA A 56 0.55 -10.66 -14.71
C ALA A 56 -0.60 -10.02 -13.92
N LEU A 57 -0.30 -9.24 -12.87
CA LEU A 57 -1.29 -8.53 -12.04
C LEU A 57 -1.98 -7.35 -12.74
N MET A 58 -1.52 -6.97 -13.93
CA MET A 58 -2.23 -6.02 -14.80
C MET A 58 -3.52 -6.63 -15.38
N VAL A 59 -3.64 -7.96 -15.39
CA VAL A 59 -4.86 -8.68 -15.80
C VAL A 59 -5.70 -8.96 -14.55
N VAL A 60 -6.91 -8.38 -14.51
CA VAL A 60 -7.78 -8.38 -13.32
C VAL A 60 -8.01 -9.78 -12.72
N PRO A 61 -8.36 -10.82 -13.50
CA PRO A 61 -8.52 -12.18 -12.97
C PRO A 61 -7.30 -12.75 -12.22
N ASN A 62 -6.09 -12.30 -12.55
CA ASN A 62 -4.87 -12.78 -11.89
C ASN A 62 -4.73 -12.23 -10.47
N ARG A 63 -5.43 -11.14 -10.12
CA ARG A 63 -5.42 -10.58 -8.76
C ARG A 63 -6.14 -11.50 -7.78
N ASP A 64 -7.24 -12.12 -8.20
CA ASP A 64 -7.95 -13.12 -7.40
C ASP A 64 -7.11 -14.38 -7.22
N LYS A 65 -6.38 -14.80 -8.27
CA LYS A 65 -5.44 -15.93 -8.20
C LYS A 65 -4.30 -15.61 -7.22
N PHE A 66 -3.71 -14.43 -7.31
CA PHE A 66 -2.68 -13.96 -6.38
C PHE A 66 -3.17 -13.91 -4.93
N LEU A 67 -4.42 -13.46 -4.71
CA LEU A 67 -5.04 -13.45 -3.39
C LEU A 67 -5.22 -14.87 -2.83
N LYS A 68 -5.72 -15.80 -3.66
CA LYS A 68 -5.89 -17.22 -3.30
C LYS A 68 -4.57 -17.93 -3.04
N GLY A 69 -3.53 -17.62 -3.81
CA GLY A 69 -2.18 -18.15 -3.66
C GLY A 69 -1.37 -17.55 -2.49
N GLU A 70 -2.01 -16.83 -1.57
CA GLU A 70 -1.37 -16.17 -0.43
C GLU A 70 -0.27 -15.17 -0.80
N GLY A 71 -0.36 -14.56 -1.98
CA GLY A 71 0.64 -13.61 -2.47
C GLY A 71 0.84 -12.42 -1.53
N LEU A 72 -0.23 -11.89 -0.94
CA LEU A 72 -0.16 -10.78 0.03
C LEU A 72 0.63 -11.17 1.28
N GLN A 73 0.41 -12.38 1.80
CA GLN A 73 1.13 -12.91 2.97
C GLN A 73 2.62 -13.01 2.67
N LEU A 74 2.97 -13.53 1.49
CA LEU A 74 4.35 -13.66 1.06
C LEU A 74 5.05 -12.29 0.92
N MET A 75 4.42 -11.33 0.23
CA MET A 75 5.00 -10.00 0.06
C MET A 75 5.13 -9.25 1.39
N ASN A 76 4.11 -9.35 2.27
CA ASN A 76 4.14 -8.75 3.59
C ASN A 76 5.28 -9.34 4.46
N LEU A 77 5.52 -10.65 4.36
CA LEU A 77 6.65 -11.30 5.02
C LEU A 77 7.99 -10.78 4.49
N MET A 78 8.18 -10.73 3.16
CA MET A 78 9.42 -10.25 2.54
C MET A 78 9.74 -8.79 2.91
N LEU A 79 8.73 -7.93 2.99
CA LEU A 79 8.91 -6.54 3.45
C LEU A 79 9.50 -6.49 4.88
N ARG A 80 9.07 -7.38 5.77
CA ARG A 80 9.50 -7.44 7.18
C ARG A 80 10.94 -7.96 7.35
N GLU A 81 11.37 -8.91 6.52
CA GLU A 81 12.68 -9.59 6.61
C GLU A 81 13.87 -8.70 6.18
N LYS A 82 13.59 -7.56 5.53
CA LYS A 82 14.60 -6.54 5.12
C LYS A 82 15.67 -7.03 4.13
N LYS A 83 15.35 -8.06 3.34
CA LYS A 83 16.19 -8.70 2.32
C LYS A 83 16.16 -7.99 0.96
N THR A 84 16.94 -8.44 -0.02
CA THR A 84 16.94 -7.90 -1.40
C THR A 84 15.56 -7.96 -2.05
N SER A 85 14.77 -8.99 -1.72
CA SER A 85 13.39 -9.20 -2.21
C SER A 85 12.39 -8.13 -1.77
N ARG A 86 12.75 -7.26 -0.81
CA ARG A 86 11.89 -6.18 -0.31
C ARG A 86 11.39 -5.25 -1.41
N ASN A 87 12.28 -4.83 -2.32
CA ASN A 87 11.93 -3.83 -3.33
C ASN A 87 10.92 -4.40 -4.33
N GLY A 88 11.18 -5.60 -4.85
CA GLY A 88 10.25 -6.32 -5.70
C GLY A 88 8.90 -6.57 -5.00
N SER A 89 8.92 -6.90 -3.70
CA SER A 89 7.70 -7.12 -2.92
C SER A 89 6.84 -5.87 -2.80
N LEU A 90 7.47 -4.71 -2.60
CA LEU A 90 6.78 -3.43 -2.52
C LEU A 90 6.09 -3.10 -3.85
N LYS A 91 6.80 -3.30 -4.97
CA LYS A 91 6.26 -3.10 -6.32
C LYS A 91 5.08 -4.04 -6.62
N VAL A 92 5.18 -5.32 -6.26
CA VAL A 92 4.06 -6.28 -6.44
C VAL A 92 2.83 -5.86 -5.64
N LEU A 93 3.01 -5.41 -4.39
CA LEU A 93 1.91 -4.94 -3.56
C LEU A 93 1.18 -3.73 -4.16
N ASP A 94 1.93 -2.78 -4.71
CA ASP A 94 1.36 -1.63 -5.42
C ASP A 94 0.48 -2.08 -6.60
N TYR A 95 0.98 -2.96 -7.46
CA TYR A 95 0.23 -3.48 -8.60
C TYR A 95 -1.01 -4.31 -8.20
N ALA A 96 -0.90 -5.11 -7.14
CA ALA A 96 -2.00 -5.95 -6.65
C ALA A 96 -3.14 -5.13 -6.05
N MET A 97 -2.84 -3.99 -5.41
CA MET A 97 -3.81 -3.17 -4.69
C MET A 97 -4.31 -1.95 -5.47
N SER A 98 -3.63 -1.57 -6.56
CA SER A 98 -3.97 -0.39 -7.35
C SER A 98 -5.33 -0.49 -8.06
N GLY A 99 -6.07 0.62 -8.10
CA GLY A 99 -7.34 0.74 -8.82
C GLY A 99 -8.53 0.02 -8.15
N PRO A 100 -9.72 0.06 -8.77
CA PRO A 100 -10.96 -0.45 -8.15
C PRO A 100 -10.94 -1.98 -7.96
N TYR A 101 -10.26 -2.70 -8.85
CA TYR A 101 -10.10 -4.16 -8.78
C TYR A 101 -9.08 -4.61 -7.72
N GLY A 102 -8.47 -3.69 -6.99
CA GLY A 102 -7.56 -3.99 -5.88
C GLY A 102 -8.26 -4.10 -4.53
N LYS A 103 -9.59 -3.97 -4.49
CA LYS A 103 -10.37 -3.85 -3.25
C LYS A 103 -10.18 -5.02 -2.29
N ASP A 104 -10.32 -6.25 -2.77
CA ASP A 104 -10.21 -7.42 -1.91
C ASP A 104 -8.78 -7.63 -1.42
N ASN A 105 -7.79 -7.27 -2.25
CA ASN A 105 -6.40 -7.25 -1.86
C ASN A 105 -6.11 -6.20 -0.77
N CYS A 106 -6.67 -4.99 -0.88
CA CYS A 106 -6.53 -3.94 0.14
C CYS A 106 -7.09 -4.40 1.49
N ASN A 107 -8.32 -4.92 1.51
CA ASN A 107 -8.95 -5.39 2.74
C ASN A 107 -8.15 -6.53 3.36
N LYS A 108 -7.77 -7.54 2.56
CA LYS A 108 -6.96 -8.66 3.04
C LYS A 108 -5.61 -8.20 3.59
N PHE A 109 -4.96 -7.23 2.95
CA PHE A 109 -3.68 -6.69 3.43
C PHE A 109 -3.80 -6.08 4.83
N VAL A 110 -4.89 -5.37 5.12
CA VAL A 110 -5.19 -4.86 6.48
C VAL A 110 -5.41 -6.01 7.47
N ASP A 111 -6.14 -7.05 7.06
CA ASP A 111 -6.45 -8.21 7.91
C ASP A 111 -5.18 -9.00 8.29
N ILE A 112 -4.23 -9.16 7.36
CA ILE A 112 -2.94 -9.82 7.62
C ILE A 112 -1.89 -8.91 8.28
N LEU A 113 -2.35 -7.83 8.94
CA LEU A 113 -1.52 -6.90 9.70
C LEU A 113 -0.53 -6.09 8.84
N GLY A 114 -0.81 -5.92 7.54
CA GLY A 114 0.02 -5.16 6.61
C GLY A 114 0.27 -3.70 7.04
N LEU A 115 -0.65 -3.10 7.81
CA LEU A 115 -0.48 -1.76 8.37
C LEU A 115 0.76 -1.65 9.27
N ARG A 116 1.09 -2.70 10.05
CA ARG A 116 2.31 -2.73 10.87
C ARG A 116 3.59 -2.82 10.03
N THR A 117 3.49 -3.18 8.76
CA THR A 117 4.63 -3.29 7.85
C THR A 117 4.80 -2.03 7.00
N ILE A 118 3.71 -1.49 6.44
CA ILE A 118 3.77 -0.38 5.48
C ILE A 118 4.03 0.98 6.14
N PHE A 119 3.43 1.26 7.30
CA PHE A 119 3.60 2.57 7.96
C PHE A 119 5.03 2.84 8.44
N PRO A 120 5.80 1.86 8.96
CA PRO A 120 7.24 2.06 9.18
C PRO A 120 8.01 2.40 7.90
N LEU A 121 7.62 1.86 6.75
CA LEU A 121 8.24 2.18 5.45
C LEU A 121 7.84 3.56 4.94
N PHE A 122 6.66 4.06 5.31
CA PHE A 122 6.17 5.41 5.04
C PHE A 122 6.89 6.47 5.88
N MET A 123 7.05 6.21 7.17
CA MET A 123 7.75 7.11 8.10
C MET A 123 9.26 7.15 7.87
N LYS A 124 9.86 6.03 7.44
CA LYS A 124 11.31 5.91 7.27
C LYS A 124 11.67 5.44 5.88
N THR A 125 11.97 6.38 5.00
CA THR A 125 12.54 6.06 3.69
C THR A 125 13.96 5.52 3.86
N PRO A 126 14.29 4.34 3.29
CA PRO A 126 15.64 3.82 3.32
C PRO A 126 16.62 4.83 2.69
N LYS A 127 17.64 5.25 3.45
CA LYS A 127 18.70 6.13 2.91
C LYS A 127 19.42 5.43 1.74
N LYS A 128 19.81 6.22 0.73
CA LYS A 128 20.62 5.78 -0.44
C LYS A 128 21.84 4.99 0.03
N ASN A 129 21.74 3.67 0.00
CA ASN A 129 22.91 2.78 0.01
C ASN A 129 23.22 2.46 -1.45
N ARG A 130 24.47 2.66 -1.86
CA ARG A 130 24.99 2.46 -3.24
C ARG A 130 24.74 1.07 -3.86
N ARG A 131 24.13 0.13 -3.13
CA ARG A 131 23.87 -1.26 -3.55
C ARG A 131 22.38 -1.60 -3.72
N LYS A 132 21.46 -0.64 -3.61
CA LYS A 132 20.02 -0.91 -3.74
C LYS A 132 19.47 -0.47 -5.10
N VAL A 133 18.66 -1.35 -5.68
CA VAL A 133 18.03 -1.23 -7.01
C VAL A 133 16.98 -0.11 -7.06
N LEU A 134 16.24 0.12 -5.97
CA LEU A 134 15.14 1.08 -5.94
C LEU A 134 15.61 2.42 -5.35
N SER A 135 15.31 3.52 -6.03
CA SER A 135 15.59 4.86 -5.55
C SER A 135 14.70 5.22 -4.34
N THR A 136 15.15 6.21 -3.57
CA THR A 136 14.37 6.78 -2.46
C THR A 136 13.00 7.27 -2.93
N GLU A 137 12.92 7.78 -4.15
CA GLU A 137 11.70 8.36 -4.74
C GLU A 137 10.72 7.29 -5.17
N GLU A 138 11.17 6.27 -5.90
CA GLU A 138 10.34 5.11 -6.26
C GLU A 138 9.81 4.38 -5.01
N HIS A 139 10.60 4.34 -3.93
CA HIS A 139 10.15 3.76 -2.66
C HIS A 139 8.98 4.55 -2.08
N GLU A 140 9.13 5.88 -2.03
CA GLU A 140 8.09 6.79 -1.53
C GLU A 140 6.83 6.72 -2.41
N GLU A 141 6.98 6.69 -3.73
CA GLU A 141 5.88 6.56 -4.70
C GLU A 141 5.08 5.26 -4.48
N HIS A 142 5.74 4.11 -4.42
CA HIS A 142 5.04 2.85 -4.19
C HIS A 142 4.35 2.80 -2.84
N VAL A 143 4.99 3.29 -1.76
CA VAL A 143 4.37 3.32 -0.43
C VAL A 143 3.15 4.23 -0.41
N CYS A 144 3.26 5.44 -0.97
CA CYS A 144 2.15 6.38 -1.08
C CYS A 144 1.01 5.82 -1.94
N SER A 145 1.32 5.18 -3.07
CA SER A 145 0.35 4.54 -3.95
C SER A 145 -0.42 3.42 -3.24
N ILE A 146 0.28 2.58 -2.48
CA ILE A 146 -0.34 1.52 -1.66
C ILE A 146 -1.28 2.13 -0.61
N ILE A 147 -0.84 3.15 0.12
CA ILE A 147 -1.66 3.81 1.14
C ILE A 147 -2.90 4.47 0.50
N ALA A 148 -2.72 5.18 -0.61
CA ALA A 148 -3.82 5.80 -1.35
C ALA A 148 -4.82 4.77 -1.88
N SER A 149 -4.34 3.63 -2.37
CA SER A 149 -5.17 2.52 -2.84
C SER A 149 -6.00 1.93 -1.69
N MET A 150 -5.41 1.75 -0.51
CA MET A 150 -6.15 1.31 0.68
C MET A 150 -7.17 2.36 1.16
N LEU A 151 -6.82 3.65 1.17
CA LEU A 151 -7.74 4.72 1.56
C LEU A 151 -8.97 4.78 0.63
N ARG A 152 -8.77 4.55 -0.67
CA ARG A 152 -9.83 4.51 -1.69
C ARG A 152 -10.71 3.27 -1.58
N ASN A 153 -10.11 2.10 -1.32
CA ASN A 153 -10.79 0.82 -1.49
C ASN A 153 -11.28 0.17 -0.20
N CYS A 154 -10.61 0.38 0.94
CA CYS A 154 -11.00 -0.22 2.21
C CYS A 154 -12.34 0.35 2.68
N LYS A 155 -13.18 -0.52 3.27
CA LYS A 155 -14.47 -0.13 3.87
C LYS A 155 -14.62 -0.75 5.26
N GLY A 156 -15.63 -0.30 6.02
CA GLY A 156 -15.94 -0.85 7.33
C GLY A 156 -14.77 -0.82 8.31
N SER A 157 -14.54 -1.93 9.01
CA SER A 157 -13.51 -2.04 10.04
C SER A 157 -12.08 -1.89 9.50
N GLN A 158 -11.80 -2.34 8.27
CA GLN A 158 -10.48 -2.16 7.65
C GLN A 158 -10.17 -0.68 7.41
N ARG A 159 -11.17 0.09 6.96
CA ARG A 159 -11.03 1.55 6.77
C ARG A 159 -10.81 2.25 8.10
N GLN A 160 -11.60 1.92 9.12
CA GLN A 160 -11.43 2.49 10.47
C GLN A 160 -10.02 2.26 10.99
N ARG A 161 -9.50 1.02 10.91
CA ARG A 161 -8.13 0.69 11.34
C ARG A 161 -7.06 1.45 10.56
N LEU A 162 -7.29 1.74 9.28
CA LEU A 162 -6.41 2.55 8.45
C LEU A 162 -6.43 4.02 8.88
N ILE A 163 -7.61 4.60 9.06
CA ILE A 163 -7.78 6.00 9.50
C ILE A 163 -7.15 6.19 10.88
N SER A 164 -7.32 5.26 11.81
CA SER A 164 -6.69 5.32 13.14
C SER A 164 -5.17 5.42 13.07
N LYS A 165 -4.51 4.94 12.02
CA LYS A 165 -3.04 5.12 11.86
C LYS A 165 -2.66 6.58 11.65
N PHE A 166 -3.55 7.40 11.08
CA PHE A 166 -3.32 8.83 10.84
C PHE A 166 -3.60 9.70 12.06
N THR A 167 -4.32 9.20 13.06
CA THR A 167 -4.60 9.89 14.32
C THR A 167 -3.65 9.48 15.47
N GLU A 168 -2.77 8.51 15.23
CA GLU A 168 -1.78 8.06 16.22
C GLU A 168 -0.63 9.06 16.39
N ASN A 169 -0.13 9.19 17.62
CA ASN A 169 1.06 9.97 17.98
C ASN A 169 0.97 11.43 17.50
N ASP A 170 -0.10 12.12 17.89
CA ASP A 170 -0.33 13.53 17.53
C ASP A 170 -0.27 13.77 16.02
N HIS A 171 -0.93 12.88 15.26
CA HIS A 171 -1.02 12.96 13.80
C HIS A 171 0.33 12.90 13.06
N GLU A 172 1.37 12.27 13.61
CA GLU A 172 2.72 12.25 12.98
C GLU A 172 2.74 11.72 11.52
N LYS A 173 1.74 10.92 11.11
CA LYS A 173 1.60 10.40 9.74
C LYS A 173 1.09 11.47 8.80
N VAL A 174 0.23 12.35 9.28
CA VAL A 174 -0.23 13.55 8.55
C VAL A 174 0.95 14.50 8.38
N ASP A 175 1.75 14.73 9.42
CA ASP A 175 2.97 15.54 9.30
C ASP A 175 3.93 14.98 8.25
N ARG A 176 4.13 13.66 8.25
CA ARG A 176 4.94 12.99 7.22
C ARG A 176 4.34 13.12 5.83
N LEU A 177 3.02 13.02 5.70
CA LEU A 177 2.32 13.21 4.43
C LEU A 177 2.53 14.63 3.90
N LEU A 178 2.44 15.62 4.78
CA LEU A 178 2.71 17.03 4.49
C LEU A 178 4.15 17.27 4.04
N GLU A 179 5.11 16.71 4.77
CA GLU A 179 6.52 16.79 4.43
C GLU A 179 6.78 16.25 3.01
N LEU A 180 6.22 15.08 2.69
CA LEU A 180 6.30 14.49 1.36
C LEU A 180 5.62 15.38 0.30
N HIS A 181 4.42 15.89 0.60
CA HIS A 181 3.68 16.75 -0.31
C HIS A 181 4.50 17.99 -0.68
N PHE A 182 5.03 18.73 0.30
CA PHE A 182 5.86 19.90 0.04
C PHE A 182 7.13 19.55 -0.73
N LYS A 183 7.82 18.46 -0.36
CA LYS A 183 9.03 17.98 -1.06
C LYS A 183 8.78 17.74 -2.56
N TYR A 184 7.69 17.06 -2.91
CA TYR A 184 7.41 16.72 -4.32
C TYR A 184 6.89 17.93 -5.10
N LEU A 185 6.12 18.81 -4.46
CA LEU A 185 5.68 20.07 -5.08
C LEU A 185 6.84 21.02 -5.38
N GLU A 186 7.79 21.17 -4.46
CA GLU A 186 8.98 21.97 -4.70
C GLU A 186 9.76 21.43 -5.90
N LYS A 187 9.92 20.11 -5.98
CA LYS A 187 10.59 19.44 -7.10
C LYS A 187 9.86 19.65 -8.42
N ASP A 188 8.53 19.61 -8.43
CA ASP A 188 7.76 19.85 -9.65
C ASP A 188 7.77 21.33 -10.05
N ALA A 189 7.71 22.26 -9.09
CA ALA A 189 7.87 23.68 -9.35
C ALA A 189 9.27 24.04 -9.90
N GLU A 190 10.33 23.37 -9.42
CA GLU A 190 11.69 23.52 -9.95
C GLU A 190 11.82 23.02 -11.39
N LYS A 191 11.11 21.93 -11.75
CA LYS A 191 11.05 21.45 -13.14
C LYS A 191 10.26 22.39 -14.06
N GLU A 192 9.20 23.01 -13.55
CA GLU A 192 8.33 23.91 -14.30
C GLU A 192 8.77 25.39 -14.29
N GLY A 193 9.76 25.75 -13.47
CA GLY A 193 10.26 27.13 -13.34
C GLY A 193 9.31 28.09 -12.61
N ARG A 194 8.42 27.57 -11.73
CA ARG A 194 7.39 28.36 -11.03
C ARG A 194 7.91 28.97 -9.71
N PRO A 195 7.55 30.20 -9.33
CA PRO A 195 8.01 30.83 -8.08
C PRO A 195 7.44 30.17 -6.81
N ARG A 196 8.28 30.01 -5.78
CA ARG A 196 8.00 29.23 -4.54
C ARG A 196 6.80 29.73 -3.70
N THR A 197 6.44 31.01 -3.77
CA THR A 197 5.50 31.65 -2.84
C THR A 197 4.02 31.33 -3.06
N SER A 198 3.61 30.99 -4.29
CA SER A 198 2.20 30.68 -4.59
C SER A 198 1.80 29.27 -4.14
N VAL A 199 2.78 28.37 -4.00
CA VAL A 199 2.56 26.96 -3.70
C VAL A 199 2.17 26.78 -2.22
N THR A 200 2.74 27.55 -1.30
CA THR A 200 2.54 27.35 0.14
C THR A 200 1.11 27.63 0.62
N GLU A 201 0.44 28.70 0.18
CA GLU A 201 -0.90 29.07 0.70
C GLU A 201 -2.04 28.16 0.20
N GLU A 202 -2.03 27.77 -1.07
CA GLU A 202 -3.02 26.85 -1.63
C GLU A 202 -2.92 25.46 -0.97
N ASN A 203 -1.71 25.01 -0.68
CA ASN A 203 -1.47 23.69 -0.09
C ASN A 203 -1.89 23.59 1.38
N PHE A 204 -1.61 24.62 2.18
CA PHE A 204 -2.11 24.65 3.57
C PHE A 204 -3.64 24.56 3.62
N THR A 205 -4.31 25.18 2.65
CA THR A 205 -5.78 25.13 2.53
C THR A 205 -6.27 23.76 2.09
N ALA A 206 -5.64 23.15 1.07
CA ALA A 206 -6.00 21.81 0.59
C ALA A 206 -5.81 20.72 1.64
N VAL A 207 -4.73 20.82 2.43
CA VAL A 207 -4.43 19.86 3.50
C VAL A 207 -5.40 20.03 4.65
N ARG A 208 -5.71 21.26 5.06
CA ARG A 208 -6.72 21.52 6.10
C ARG A 208 -8.07 20.92 5.70
N ASN A 209 -8.50 21.12 4.46
CA ASN A 209 -9.74 20.52 3.96
C ASN A 209 -9.70 18.99 3.95
N MET A 210 -8.56 18.37 3.57
CA MET A 210 -8.39 16.91 3.64
C MET A 210 -8.42 16.38 5.08
N LEU A 211 -7.84 17.11 6.03
CA LEU A 211 -7.87 16.75 7.46
C LEU A 211 -9.28 16.85 8.02
N ASP A 212 -9.99 17.91 7.69
CA ASP A 212 -11.38 18.13 8.11
C ASP A 212 -12.30 17.03 7.53
N GLU A 213 -12.10 16.61 6.28
CA GLU A 213 -12.80 15.46 5.70
C GLU A 213 -12.47 14.13 6.40
N LEU A 214 -11.18 13.90 6.72
CA LEU A 214 -10.74 12.70 7.45
C LEU A 214 -11.32 12.64 8.87
N GLU A 215 -11.45 13.77 9.56
CA GLU A 215 -12.07 13.85 10.88
C GLU A 215 -13.60 13.65 10.81
N SER A 216 -14.25 14.14 9.76
CA SER A 216 -15.69 13.97 9.55
C SER A 216 -16.14 12.51 9.35
N ASP A 217 -15.22 11.66 8.89
CA ASP A 217 -15.45 10.24 8.61
C ASP A 217 -15.20 9.31 9.82
N ILE A 218 -14.72 9.86 10.94
CA ILE A 218 -14.56 9.13 12.20
C ILE A 218 -15.90 9.18 12.93
N PRO A 219 -16.59 8.04 13.16
CA PRO A 219 -17.79 8.03 13.99
C PRO A 219 -17.41 8.57 15.36
N THR A 220 -17.95 9.72 15.73
CA THR A 220 -17.85 10.24 17.09
C THR A 220 -18.63 9.31 17.99
N ASP A 221 -17.94 8.37 18.64
CA ASP A 221 -18.49 7.66 19.79
C ASP A 221 -18.52 8.66 20.97
N ARG A 222 -19.40 9.66 20.87
CA ARG A 222 -19.87 10.40 22.04
C ARG A 222 -20.99 9.54 22.60
N GLY A 223 -20.64 8.76 23.60
CA GLY A 223 -21.56 7.93 24.34
C GLY A 223 -22.79 8.71 24.78
N ASP A 224 -23.95 8.27 24.30
CA ASP A 224 -25.23 8.53 24.94
C ASP A 224 -25.29 7.75 26.26
N LEU A 225 -24.62 8.28 27.27
CA LEU A 225 -24.99 8.05 28.66
C LEU A 225 -26.34 8.75 28.88
N THR A 226 -27.43 8.10 28.49
CA THR A 226 -28.76 8.50 28.92
C THR A 226 -28.89 8.20 30.43
N PRO A 227 -29.28 9.18 31.26
CA PRO A 227 -29.63 8.90 32.64
C PRO A 227 -31.04 8.30 32.66
N SER A 228 -31.14 7.01 32.98
CA SER A 228 -32.42 6.34 33.22
C SER A 228 -33.02 6.81 34.55
N CYS A 229 -33.82 7.88 34.51
CA CYS A 229 -34.75 8.25 35.58
C CYS A 229 -36.16 7.72 35.26
N THR A 230 -36.56 6.73 36.06
CA THR A 230 -37.84 6.58 36.76
C THR A 230 -39.17 6.79 36.00
N SER A 231 -40.03 5.77 36.01
CA SER A 231 -41.30 5.82 36.77
C SER A 231 -42.19 4.57 36.60
N ASN A 232 -42.56 4.02 37.77
CA ASN A 232 -43.86 3.50 38.17
C ASN A 232 -44.71 2.66 37.20
N SER A 233 -44.78 1.36 37.47
CA SER A 233 -45.98 0.55 37.27
C SER A 233 -46.75 0.39 38.59
N PHE A 234 -47.65 1.34 38.85
CA PHE A 234 -48.84 1.09 39.68
C PHE A 234 -49.87 0.36 38.81
N HIS A 235 -50.22 -0.87 39.15
CA HIS A 235 -51.59 -1.36 38.96
C HIS A 235 -51.95 -2.34 40.08
N SER A 236 -53.00 -1.97 40.80
CA SER A 236 -53.68 -2.72 41.83
C SER A 236 -55.01 -3.20 41.24
N ALA A 237 -55.31 -4.48 41.34
CA ALA A 237 -56.62 -5.09 41.63
C ALA A 237 -56.48 -6.61 41.57
#